data_AF-A0AAF0Q6J3-F1
#
_entry.id   AF-A0AAF0Q6J3-F1
#
_cell.length_a   1.000
_cell.length_b   1.000
_cell.length_c   1.000
_cell.angle_alpha   90.00
_cell.angle_beta   90.00
_cell.angle_gamma   90.00
#
_symmetry.space_group_name_H-M   'P 1'
#
loop_
_entity.id
_entity.type
_entity.pdbx_description
1 polymer ?
#
loop_
_entity_poly.entity_id
_entity_poly.type
_entity_poly.pdbx_seq_one_letter_code
_entity_poly.pdbx_strand_id
1 'polypeptide(L)'
;MYIEEIVFIPKQRAKLFYRGIRPAINVGLSVSRVGSAAQLKTMKQVCGSSKLELAQYREVAALAQFGSDLDAATQALLNRGARLTEVPKQPQYAPL
;
A
#
# COMPACT_ATOMS: atom_id res chain seq x y z
N MET A 1 12.37 2.02 28.70
CA MET A 1 11.07 2.26 28.05
C MET A 1 11.35 2.51 26.57
N TYR A 2 11.48 1.43 25.79
CA TYR A 2 12.08 1.49 24.44
C TYR A 2 11.02 1.22 23.36
N ILE A 3 10.78 2.27 22.56
CA ILE A 3 10.52 2.30 21.11
C ILE A 3 9.44 1.33 20.57
N GLU A 4 8.29 1.91 20.23
CA GLU A 4 7.19 1.23 19.56
C GLU A 4 7.51 1.04 18.06
N GLU A 5 7.99 -0.16 17.69
CA GLU A 5 8.47 -0.45 16.34
C GLU A 5 7.34 -0.58 15.31
N ILE A 6 7.38 0.29 14.30
CA ILE A 6 6.86 -0.03 12.96
C ILE A 6 7.76 -1.12 12.38
N VAL A 7 7.24 -2.34 12.25
CA VAL A 7 8.01 -3.45 11.71
C VAL A 7 8.03 -3.35 10.18
N PHE A 8 9.14 -2.85 9.66
CA PHE A 8 9.37 -2.75 8.23
C PHE A 8 9.96 -4.05 7.68
N ILE A 9 9.12 -4.97 7.18
CA ILE A 9 9.61 -6.26 6.67
C ILE A 9 10.33 -6.05 5.32
N PRO A 10 11.65 -6.33 5.22
CA PRO A 10 12.43 -6.04 4.02
C PRO A 10 12.17 -7.02 2.86
N LYS A 11 11.42 -8.11 3.08
CA LYS A 11 11.30 -9.28 2.17
C LYS A 11 10.87 -9.00 0.72
N GLN A 12 10.47 -7.79 0.33
CA GLN A 12 10.18 -7.43 -1.07
C GLN A 12 10.58 -5.99 -1.43
N ARG A 13 11.43 -5.34 -0.61
CA ARG A 13 11.83 -3.94 -0.79
C ARG A 13 12.53 -3.70 -2.14
N ALA A 14 13.44 -4.61 -2.53
CA ALA A 14 14.19 -4.49 -3.78
C ALA A 14 13.27 -4.50 -5.02
N LYS A 15 12.32 -5.43 -5.09
CA LYS A 15 11.36 -5.54 -6.20
C LYS A 15 10.50 -4.28 -6.35
N LEU A 16 10.06 -3.68 -5.24
CA LEU A 16 9.28 -2.44 -5.26
C LEU A 16 10.13 -1.23 -5.69
N PHE A 17 11.39 -1.18 -5.23
CA PHE A 17 12.33 -0.13 -5.60
C PHE A 17 12.64 -0.16 -7.11
N TYR A 18 12.90 -1.33 -7.69
CA TYR A 18 13.12 -1.50 -9.12
C TYR A 18 11.88 -1.17 -9.97
N ARG A 19 10.67 -1.31 -9.40
CA ARG A 19 9.41 -0.90 -10.04
C ARG A 19 9.11 0.60 -9.90
N GLY A 20 10.05 1.40 -9.40
CA GLY A 20 9.88 2.84 -9.27
C GLY A 20 8.95 3.28 -8.13
N ILE A 21 8.61 2.39 -7.19
CA ILE A 21 7.84 2.74 -5.99
C ILE A 21 8.83 3.22 -4.92
N ARG A 22 8.80 4.54 -4.64
CA ARG A 22 9.69 5.20 -3.67
C ARG A 22 8.86 6.11 -2.77
N PRO A 23 8.83 5.88 -1.44
CA PRO A 23 9.59 4.88 -0.69
C PRO A 23 9.11 3.45 -0.96
N ALA A 24 10.04 2.49 -0.99
CA ALA A 24 9.80 1.09 -1.37
C ALA A 24 9.12 0.30 -0.25
N ILE A 25 7.90 0.69 0.09
CA ILE A 25 7.16 0.20 1.25
C ILE A 25 6.16 -0.90 0.87
N ASN A 26 6.25 -2.06 1.52
CA ASN A 26 5.29 -3.13 1.33
C ASN A 26 4.13 -3.04 2.32
N VAL A 27 3.07 -2.31 1.96
CA VAL A 27 1.87 -2.07 2.80
C VAL A 27 1.21 -3.35 3.35
N GLY A 28 1.32 -4.49 2.65
CA GLY A 28 0.75 -5.76 3.10
C GLY A 28 1.57 -6.47 4.20
N LEU A 29 2.90 -6.34 4.17
CA LEU A 29 3.80 -6.96 5.15
C LEU A 29 4.21 -6.00 6.27
N SER A 30 4.20 -4.70 6.00
CA SER A 30 4.50 -3.67 6.99
C SER A 30 3.33 -3.52 7.97
N VAL A 31 3.64 -3.67 9.25
CA VAL A 31 2.67 -3.54 10.34
C VAL A 31 3.22 -2.60 11.42
N SER A 32 2.33 -1.79 11.99
CA SER A 32 2.60 -1.04 13.21
C SER A 32 1.94 -1.79 14.37
N ARG A 33 2.70 -2.07 15.43
CA ARG A 33 2.16 -2.72 16.64
C ARG A 33 1.19 -1.81 17.41
N VAL A 34 1.38 -0.50 17.30
CA VAL A 34 0.53 0.55 17.87
C VAL A 34 -0.77 0.72 17.06
N GLY A 35 -0.66 0.51 15.74
CA GLY A 35 -1.78 0.61 14.82
C GLY A 35 -2.41 2.00 14.80
N SER A 36 -3.75 2.04 14.83
CA SER A 36 -4.52 3.29 14.68
C SER A 36 -4.53 4.19 15.91
N ALA A 37 -3.96 3.76 17.05
CA ALA A 37 -3.94 4.55 18.28
C ALA A 37 -2.96 5.76 18.20
N ALA A 38 -1.92 5.65 17.37
CA ALA A 38 -0.97 6.74 17.12
C ALA A 38 -1.43 7.72 16.03
N GLN A 39 -2.59 7.51 15.42
CA GLN A 39 -3.07 8.30 14.28
C GLN A 39 -4.09 9.37 14.71
N LEU A 40 -3.99 10.55 14.11
CA LEU A 40 -5.02 11.58 14.22
C LEU A 40 -6.35 11.08 13.64
N LYS A 41 -7.48 11.52 14.21
CA LYS A 41 -8.84 11.07 13.83
C LYS A 41 -9.10 11.19 12.33
N THR A 42 -8.70 12.30 11.72
CA THR A 42 -8.85 12.56 10.28
C THR A 42 -8.05 11.58 9.44
N MET A 43 -6.79 11.30 9.83
CA MET A 43 -5.94 10.33 9.14
C MET A 43 -6.53 8.92 9.23
N LYS A 44 -7.10 8.54 10.38
CA LYS A 44 -7.75 7.23 10.57
C LYS A 44 -8.98 7.08 9.68
N GLN A 45 -9.78 8.13 9.50
CA GLN A 45 -10.97 8.10 8.63
C GLN A 45 -10.59 7.96 7.16
N VAL A 46 -9.57 8.69 6.70
CA VAL A 46 -9.17 8.72 5.29
C VAL A 46 -8.35 7.48 4.91
N CYS A 47 -7.43 7.03 5.77
CA CYS A 47 -6.51 5.92 5.46
C CYS A 47 -6.98 4.55 5.97
N GLY A 48 -8.10 4.48 6.70
CA GLY A 48 -8.60 3.25 7.31
C GLY A 48 -8.91 2.16 6.28
N SER A 49 -9.51 2.53 5.15
CA SER A 49 -9.84 1.58 4.07
C SER A 49 -8.70 1.33 3.08
N SER A 50 -7.71 2.23 3.01
CA SER A 50 -6.64 2.18 2.00
C SER A 50 -5.80 0.89 2.08
N LYS A 51 -5.59 0.34 3.29
CA LYS A 51 -4.86 -0.93 3.46
C LYS A 51 -5.63 -2.12 2.89
N LEU A 52 -6.95 -2.15 3.09
CA LEU A 52 -7.83 -3.20 2.59
C LEU A 52 -7.91 -3.13 1.06
N GLU A 53 -8.08 -1.93 0.51
CA GLU A 53 -8.16 -1.69 -0.93
C GLU A 53 -6.86 -2.11 -1.65
N LEU A 54 -5.70 -1.80 -1.07
CA LEU A 54 -4.41 -2.24 -1.61
C LEU A 54 -4.18 -3.75 -1.49
N ALA A 55 -4.75 -4.42 -0.48
CA ALA A 55 -4.71 -5.88 -0.36
C ALA A 55 -5.55 -6.52 -1.48
N GLN A 56 -6.80 -6.07 -1.64
CA GLN A 56 -7.69 -6.53 -2.72
C GLN A 56 -7.09 -6.28 -4.11
N TYR A 57 -6.49 -5.10 -4.33
CA TYR A 57 -5.79 -4.79 -5.58
C TYR A 57 -4.70 -5.81 -5.91
N ARG A 58 -3.93 -6.27 -4.92
CA ARG A 58 -2.84 -7.23 -5.17
C ARG A 58 -3.35 -8.61 -5.52
N GLU A 59 -4.42 -9.06 -4.87
CA GLU A 59 -5.05 -10.34 -5.19
C GLU A 59 -5.61 -10.33 -6.61
N VAL A 60 -6.35 -9.26 -6.95
CA VAL A 60 -6.95 -9.10 -8.27
C VAL A 60 -5.89 -8.86 -9.35
N ALA A 61 -4.84 -8.10 -9.09
CA ALA A 61 -3.74 -7.87 -10.04
C ALA A 61 -2.92 -9.14 -10.33
N ALA A 62 -2.90 -10.11 -9.40
CA ALA A 62 -2.28 -11.41 -9.66
C ALA A 62 -3.17 -12.27 -10.57
N LEU A 63 -4.49 -12.24 -10.38
CA LEU A 63 -5.45 -12.97 -11.22
C LEU A 63 -5.57 -12.36 -12.63
N ALA A 64 -5.55 -11.04 -12.73
CA ALA A 64 -5.60 -10.30 -13.99
C ALA A 64 -4.37 -10.52 -14.89
N GLN A 65 -3.27 -11.09 -14.38
CA GLN A 65 -2.14 -11.50 -15.21
C GLN A 65 -2.43 -12.76 -16.04
N PHE A 66 -3.48 -13.52 -15.69
CA PHE A 66 -3.82 -14.80 -16.32
C PHE A 66 -5.19 -14.80 -17.03
N GLY A 67 -6.07 -13.85 -16.73
CA GLY A 67 -7.41 -13.75 -17.35
C GLY A 67 -7.47 -12.72 -18.47
N SER A 68 -8.03 -13.11 -19.62
CA SER A 68 -8.18 -12.23 -20.81
C SER A 68 -9.38 -11.28 -20.74
N ASP A 69 -10.42 -11.63 -19.97
CA ASP A 69 -11.63 -10.81 -19.85
C ASP A 69 -11.88 -10.43 -18.39
N LEU A 70 -11.72 -9.14 -18.10
CA LEU A 70 -11.95 -8.56 -16.78
C LEU A 70 -13.28 -7.81 -16.81
N ASP A 71 -14.19 -8.13 -15.89
CA ASP A 71 -15.45 -7.43 -15.73
C ASP A 71 -15.22 -5.97 -15.27
N ALA A 72 -16.23 -5.12 -15.46
CA ALA A 72 -16.12 -3.68 -15.19
C ALA A 72 -15.78 -3.36 -13.71
N ALA A 73 -16.24 -4.18 -12.76
CA ALA A 73 -15.93 -3.98 -11.35
C ALA A 73 -14.46 -4.26 -11.05
N THR A 74 -13.90 -5.32 -11.64
CA THR A 74 -12.47 -5.65 -11.56
C THR A 74 -11.60 -4.56 -12.19
N GLN A 75 -11.98 -4.04 -13.36
CA GLN A 75 -11.25 -2.93 -13.99
C GLN A 75 -11.25 -1.67 -13.11
N ALA A 76 -12.40 -1.33 -12.51
CA ALA A 76 -12.50 -0.19 -11.60
C ALA A 76 -11.58 -0.36 -10.37
N LEU A 77 -11.53 -1.57 -9.81
CA LEU A 77 -10.67 -1.90 -8.67
C LEU A 77 -9.18 -1.83 -9.05
N LEU A 78 -8.78 -2.36 -10.20
CA LEU A 78 -7.41 -2.27 -10.72
C LEU A 78 -6.98 -0.82 -10.94
N ASN A 79 -7.84 0.00 -11.56
CA ASN A 79 -7.58 1.42 -11.82
C ASN A 79 -7.49 2.25 -10.52
N ARG A 80 -8.30 1.91 -9.51
CA ARG A 80 -8.21 2.55 -8.19
C ARG A 80 -6.93 2.13 -7.46
N GLY A 81 -6.63 0.84 -7.44
CA GLY A 81 -5.43 0.30 -6.80
C GLY A 81 -4.14 0.84 -7.40
N ALA A 82 -4.06 0.96 -8.73
CA ALA A 82 -2.93 1.59 -9.41
C ALA A 82 -2.72 3.04 -8.95
N ARG A 83 -3.79 3.85 -8.90
CA ARG A 83 -3.70 5.23 -8.37
C ARG A 83 -3.26 5.26 -6.92
N LEU A 84 -3.81 4.40 -6.07
CA LEU A 84 -3.43 4.31 -4.65
C LEU A 84 -1.97 3.88 -4.45
N THR A 85 -1.35 3.16 -5.39
CA THR A 85 0.08 2.86 -5.34
C THR A 85 1.00 4.03 -5.72
N GLU A 86 0.48 5.02 -6.45
CA GLU A 86 1.21 6.22 -6.85
C GLU A 86 1.16 7.32 -5.79
N VAL A 87 0.03 7.48 -5.09
CA VAL A 87 -0.17 8.52 -4.05
C VAL A 87 0.93 8.57 -2.98
N PRO A 88 1.39 7.44 -2.39
CA PRO A 88 2.42 7.49 -1.36
C PRO A 88 3.83 7.66 -1.93
N LYS A 89 4.01 7.81 -3.26
CA LYS A 89 5.32 8.06 -3.83
C LYS A 89 5.76 9.47 -3.51
N GLN A 90 6.98 9.59 -2.98
CA GLN A 90 7.49 10.83 -2.45
C GLN A 90 8.99 10.95 -2.78
N PRO A 91 9.45 12.12 -3.23
CA PRO A 91 10.88 12.34 -3.45
C PRO A 91 11.64 12.31 -2.12
N GLN A 92 12.91 11.93 -2.21
CA GLN A 92 13.78 11.88 -1.04
C GLN A 92 13.97 13.30 -0.46
N TYR A 93 13.98 13.40 0.88
CA TYR A 93 14.16 14.66 1.62
C TYR A 93 13.07 15.72 1.50
N ALA A 94 11.88 15.36 1.02
CA ALA A 94 10.76 16.30 0.89
C ALA A 94 9.55 15.88 1.75
N PRO A 95 9.62 15.95 3.10
CA PRO A 95 8.50 15.61 3.98
C PRO A 95 7.28 16.53 3.74
N LEU A 96 6.07 15.99 3.93
CA LEU A 96 4.79 16.71 3.87
C LEU A 96 4.30 17.07 5.28
#